data_AF-A0A7V9JS59-F1
#
_entry.id   AF-A0A7V9JS59-F1
#
_cell.length_a   1.000
_cell.length_b   1.000
_cell.length_c   1.000
_cell.angle_alpha   90.00
_cell.angle_beta   90.00
_cell.angle_gamma   90.00
#
_symmetry.space_group_name_H-M   'P 1'
#
loop_
_entity.id
_entity.type
_entity.pdbx_description
1 polymer ?
#
loop_
_entity_poly.entity_id
_entity_poly.type
_entity_poly.pdbx_seq_one_letter_code
_entity_poly.pdbx_strand_id
1 'polypeptide(L)' 'MQKVILVGFGFMGGIHAQAYAQIPEAKIVAIVDTLPDKARE' A
#
# COMPACT_ATOMS: atom_id res chain seq x y z
N MET A 1 -12.33 4.27 10.42
CA MET A 1 -11.21 4.39 9.47
C MET A 1 -10.07 3.48 9.91
N GLN A 2 -9.86 2.39 9.18
CA GLN A 2 -8.81 1.40 9.38
C GLN A 2 -7.50 1.90 8.75
N LYS A 3 -6.42 1.89 9.53
CA LYS A 3 -5.07 2.20 9.04
C LYS A 3 -4.43 0.92 8.51
N VAL A 4 -3.86 0.99 7.31
CA VAL A 4 -3.27 -0.15 6.61
C VAL A 4 -1.80 0.15 6.29
N ILE A 5 -0.94 -0.83 6.52
CA ILE A 5 0.46 -0.80 6.05
C ILE A 5 0.57 -1.83 4.93
N LEU A 6 1.15 -1.43 3.81
CA LEU A 6 1.51 -2.33 2.72
C LEU A 6 2.96 -2.77 2.88
N VAL A 7 3.19 -4.09 2.94
CA VAL A 7 4.54 -4.67 2.99
C VAL A 7 4.78 -5.45 1.69
N GLY A 8 5.74 -4.98 0.89
CA GLY A 8 6.01 -5.44 -0.47
C GLY A 8 5.15 -4.71 -1.51
N PHE A 9 5.76 -3.80 -2.26
CA PHE A 9 5.12 -3.00 -3.30
C PHE A 9 5.50 -3.47 -4.71
N GLY A 10 5.32 -4.76 -4.96
CA GLY A 10 5.40 -5.36 -6.29
C GLY A 10 4.06 -5.32 -7.03
N PHE A 11 3.90 -6.20 -8.01
CA PHE A 11 2.65 -6.34 -8.76
C PHE A 11 1.42 -6.49 -7.86
N MET A 12 1.46 -7.44 -6.92
CA MET A 12 0.35 -7.67 -5.98
C MET A 12 0.18 -6.52 -4.99
N GLY A 13 1.29 -5.92 -4.53
CA GLY A 13 1.25 -4.75 -3.65
C GLY A 13 0.51 -3.58 -4.29
N GLY A 14 0.78 -3.31 -5.57
CA GLY A 14 0.07 -2.31 -6.37
C GLY A 14 -1.42 -2.62 -6.56
N ILE A 15 -1.78 -3.88 -6.86
CA ILE A 15 -3.19 -4.29 -6.95
C ILE A 15 -3.92 -4.06 -5.61
N HIS A 16 -3.31 -4.44 -4.49
CA HIS A 16 -3.88 -4.21 -3.17
C HIS A 16 -3.99 -2.72 -2.85
N ALA A 17 -2.99 -1.91 -3.21
CA ALA A 17 -3.04 -0.47 -3.01
C ALA A 17 -4.22 0.17 -3.74
N GLN A 18 -4.46 -0.21 -4.99
CA GLN A 18 -5.63 0.23 -5.77
C GLN A 18 -6.94 -0.20 -5.11
N ALA A 19 -7.04 -1.46 -4.66
CA ALA A 19 -8.23 -1.95 -3.98
C ALA A 19 -8.50 -1.18 -2.67
N TYR A 20 -7.47 -0.96 -1.84
CA TYR A 20 -7.60 -0.18 -0.60
C TYR A 20 -7.94 1.28 -0.85
N ALA A 21 -7.48 1.88 -1.95
CA ALA A 21 -7.85 3.25 -2.33
C ALA A 21 -9.34 3.41 -2.66
N GLN A 22 -10.04 2.32 -3.01
CA GLN A 22 -11.49 2.33 -3.28
C GLN A 22 -12.35 2.09 -2.03
N ILE A 23 -11.75 1.82 -0.86
CA ILE A 23 -12.48 1.55 0.38
C ILE A 23 -12.46 2.83 1.25
N PRO A 24 -13.58 3.57 1.37
CA PRO A 24 -13.62 4.83 2.12
C PRO A 24 -13.20 4.70 3.59
N GLU A 25 -13.45 3.54 4.18
CA GLU A 25 -13.12 3.25 5.57
C GLU A 25 -11.66 2.85 5.76
N ALA A 26 -10.83 2.75 4.70
CA ALA A 26 -9.43 2.37 4.79
C ALA A 26 -8.49 3.51 4.35
N LYS A 27 -7.32 3.60 5.01
CA LYS A 27 -6.24 4.49 4.61
C LYS A 27 -4.90 3.77 4.67
N ILE A 28 -4.21 3.71 3.54
CA ILE A 28 -2.80 3.29 3.50
C ILE A 28 -1.98 4.40 4.16
N VAL A 29 -1.28 4.05 5.24
CA VAL A 29 -0.49 5.02 6.02
C VAL A 29 1.01 4.84 5.85
N ALA A 30 1.45 3.69 5.34
CA ALA A 30 2.83 3.43 5.02
C ALA A 30 2.94 2.32 3.96
N ILE A 31 4.00 2.40 3.16
CA ILE A 31 4.48 1.36 2.26
C ILE A 31 5.89 0.97 2.73
N VAL A 32 6.14 -0.33 2.83
CA VAL A 32 7.41 -0.91 3.26
C VAL A 32 7.87 -1.86 2.16
N ASP A 33 9.06 -1.62 1.62
CA ASP A 33 9.69 -2.55 0.68
C ASP A 33 11.21 -2.59 0.95
N THR A 34 11.84 -3.70 0.60
CA THR A 34 13.30 -3.86 0.62
C THR A 34 13.99 -3.05 -0.47
N LEU A 35 13.27 -2.73 -1.56
CA LEU A 35 13.73 -1.88 -2.66
C LEU A 35 13.31 -0.43 -2.36
N PRO A 36 14.25 0.48 -2.04
CA PRO A 36 13.91 1.83 -1.59
C PRO A 36 13.05 2.63 -2.57
N ASP A 37 13.23 2.43 -3.86
CA ASP A 37 12.45 3.12 -4.90
C ASP A 37 10.98 2.71 -4.86
N LYS A 38 10.67 1.46 -4.50
CA LYS A 38 9.30 0.97 -4.39
C LYS A 38 8.58 1.45 -3.14
N ALA A 39 9.33 1.79 -2.09
CA ALA A 39 8.77 2.33 -0.85
C ALA A 39 8.47 3.85 -0.94
N ARG A 40 8.83 4.50 -2.06
CA ARG A 40 8.66 5.95 -2.29
C ARG A 40 7.48 6.30 -3.20
N GLU A 41 6.81 5.31 -3.79
CA GLU A 41 5.53 5.50 -4.48
C GLU A 41 4.42 5.93 -3.52
#